data_AF-A0A7C2FHT6-F1
#
_entry.id   AF-A0A7C2FHT6-F1
#
_cell.length_a   1.000
_cell.length_b   1.000
_cell.length_c   1.000
_cell.angle_alpha   90.00
_cell.angle_beta   90.00
_cell.angle_gamma   90.00
#
_symmetry.space_group_name_H-M   'P 1'
#
loop_
_entity.id
_entity.type
_entity.pdbx_description
1 polymer ?
#
loop_
_entity_poly.entity_id
_entity_poly.type
_entity_poly.pdbx_seq_one_letter_code
_entity_poly.pdbx_strand_id
1 'polypeptide(L)'
;MVKIAGLTFKSFFDYYQYVMQKYFRKHAPVPDGFYLSQEIMEDMNIRMAVARNCHFPSLITTLANDEYDQVRKVAYQNEFWKLLGRFQDVLDFGKRERLFLANHEDSFNLITLLMFERDLDVFTEILKNPFITINMMELFLKLLKQRSKDRIDEQMLEIVGNVISIRKEEDIKVQQINQLARQMKRTASIEQLIKMLSDEDPVIRKIVISLLNSIDPMVLRKFIYVSLGKAKYDTLLQNFIVLTELIHICKERTDLNKISVSSLGSIGMKIRSNKYRYMGDFFMHLLTKKRIAVVKSSEEDVTDFSNVILLSRCHLSKDRALRSMAEEIMAVNLILNLVNDISTPKKIFTDVLSILEKHPDENVKAQVEQSRLRESERLKESLKELEISVQAYFDIIFQSLGYNQINEYKNVVKSIEMTDKQIRKFENVLRESLGDKHGELNEIFHKIQKILNTRAKVIYFDTSQKTVRELEYILSLIDEIFRLKEFGLKSLRPGSSADFESEVRSKASAIWRSAISFYLGRIKDLSEMIQKKIAKVAFENERNNFELDIDSSIEEIEGNYKKSIDCNLKIACAVCSRRGCAAERFLFETRFFISKFLDGLSVAKSAAS
;
A
#
# COMPACT_ATOMS: atom_id res chain seq x y z
N MET A 1 0.65 -15.24 -36.57
CA MET A 1 2.08 -14.88 -36.74
C MET A 1 2.17 -13.37 -36.87
N VAL A 2 3.01 -12.74 -36.06
CA VAL A 2 3.22 -11.29 -36.01
C VAL A 2 4.57 -11.00 -36.66
N LYS A 3 4.62 -10.15 -37.69
CA LYS A 3 5.86 -9.76 -38.37
C LYS A 3 6.20 -8.31 -38.04
N ILE A 4 7.35 -8.09 -37.39
CA ILE A 4 7.79 -6.75 -36.97
C ILE A 4 9.28 -6.67 -37.27
N ALA A 5 9.72 -5.59 -37.92
CA ALA A 5 11.13 -5.30 -38.15
C ALA A 5 11.92 -6.40 -38.88
N GLY A 6 11.26 -7.23 -39.70
CA GLY A 6 11.87 -8.38 -40.38
C GLY A 6 11.96 -9.66 -39.53
N LEU A 7 11.55 -9.61 -38.26
CA LEU A 7 11.42 -10.78 -37.38
C LEU A 7 9.97 -11.32 -37.43
N THR A 8 9.83 -12.63 -37.26
CA THR A 8 8.52 -13.32 -37.24
C THR A 8 8.31 -13.99 -35.89
N PHE A 9 7.23 -13.61 -35.21
CA PHE A 9 6.81 -14.15 -33.91
C PHE A 9 5.54 -14.98 -34.08
N LYS A 10 5.37 -16.05 -33.29
CA LYS A 10 4.19 -16.93 -33.39
C LYS A 10 2.93 -16.18 -32.94
N SER A 11 3.01 -15.49 -31.81
CA SER A 11 1.98 -14.65 -31.22
C SER A 11 2.53 -13.27 -30.80
N PHE A 12 1.64 -12.36 -30.40
CA PHE A 12 2.04 -11.09 -29.81
C PHE A 12 2.71 -11.27 -28.44
N PHE A 13 2.30 -12.29 -27.67
CA PHE A 13 2.94 -12.64 -26.41
C PHE A 13 4.40 -13.04 -26.60
N ASP A 14 4.73 -13.77 -27.68
CA ASP A 14 6.12 -14.13 -28.00
C ASP A 14 6.97 -12.89 -28.33
N TYR A 15 6.38 -11.93 -29.07
CA TYR A 15 7.01 -10.64 -29.32
C TYR A 15 7.27 -9.87 -28.01
N TYR A 16 6.24 -9.77 -27.16
CA TYR A 16 6.35 -9.13 -25.84
C TYR A 16 7.42 -9.79 -24.99
N GLN A 17 7.40 -11.13 -24.89
CA GLN A 17 8.38 -11.89 -24.12
C GLN A 17 9.80 -11.64 -24.63
N TYR A 18 10.00 -11.66 -25.95
CA TYR A 18 11.29 -11.38 -26.57
C TYR A 18 11.81 -9.98 -26.19
N VAL A 19 10.97 -8.97 -26.40
CA VAL A 19 11.29 -7.57 -26.12
C VAL A 19 11.59 -7.35 -24.64
N MET A 20 10.72 -7.83 -23.75
CA MET A 20 10.87 -7.66 -22.31
C MET A 20 12.11 -8.38 -21.78
N GLN A 21 12.37 -9.62 -22.19
CA GLN A 21 13.55 -10.34 -21.69
C GLN A 21 14.88 -9.71 -22.12
N LYS A 22 14.90 -9.10 -23.31
CA LYS A 22 16.10 -8.52 -23.94
C LYS A 22 16.35 -7.07 -23.51
N TYR A 23 15.30 -6.26 -23.43
CA TYR A 23 15.42 -4.80 -23.24
C TYR A 23 14.89 -4.27 -21.91
N PHE A 24 14.13 -5.07 -21.16
CA PHE A 24 13.73 -4.66 -19.81
C PHE A 24 14.96 -4.56 -18.91
N ARG A 25 15.10 -3.43 -18.25
CA ARG A 25 16.27 -3.13 -17.42
C ARG A 25 16.24 -3.99 -16.16
N LYS A 26 17.24 -4.86 -15.98
CA LYS A 26 17.40 -5.68 -14.76
C LYS A 26 18.32 -5.05 -13.72
N HIS A 27 19.02 -3.98 -14.08
CA HIS A 27 19.96 -3.27 -13.22
C HIS A 27 19.71 -1.77 -13.32
N ALA A 28 20.06 -1.02 -12.26
CA ALA A 28 20.01 0.44 -12.26
C ALA A 28 20.75 1.01 -13.48
N PRO A 29 20.23 2.09 -14.10
CA PRO A 29 20.93 2.73 -15.20
C PRO A 29 22.31 3.15 -14.70
N VAL A 30 23.36 2.64 -15.34
CA VAL A 30 24.67 3.24 -15.21
C VAL A 30 24.55 4.63 -15.85
N PRO A 31 25.02 5.72 -15.20
CA PRO A 31 24.91 7.06 -15.77
C PRO A 31 25.41 7.07 -17.21
N ASP A 32 24.74 7.81 -18.11
CA ASP A 32 25.09 7.81 -19.53
C ASP A 32 26.58 8.15 -19.75
N GLY A 33 27.15 9.01 -18.88
CA GLY A 33 28.58 9.36 -18.86
C GLY A 33 29.56 8.24 -18.49
N PHE A 34 29.08 7.06 -18.07
CA PHE A 34 29.92 5.88 -17.82
C PHE A 34 30.06 5.00 -19.08
N TYR A 35 29.04 5.01 -19.95
CA TYR A 35 29.14 4.40 -21.29
C TYR A 35 29.76 5.36 -22.31
N LEU A 36 29.68 6.66 -22.02
CA LEU A 36 30.09 7.77 -22.87
C LEU A 36 31.10 8.64 -22.13
N SER A 37 32.38 8.25 -22.09
CA SER A 37 33.41 9.25 -21.80
C SER A 37 33.38 10.31 -22.90
N GLN A 38 33.54 11.60 -22.55
CA GLN A 38 33.49 12.70 -23.53
C GLN A 38 34.44 12.47 -24.72
N GLU A 39 35.59 11.85 -24.48
CA GLU A 39 36.62 11.52 -25.48
C GLU A 39 36.15 10.49 -26.53
N ILE A 40 35.17 9.63 -26.22
CA ILE A 40 34.67 8.57 -27.13
C ILE A 40 33.52 9.09 -28.02
N MET A 41 32.81 10.15 -27.59
CA MET A 41 31.65 10.70 -28.31
C MET A 41 32.01 11.73 -29.38
N GLU A 42 33.23 12.24 -29.42
CA GLU A 42 33.64 13.20 -30.44
C GLU A 42 33.78 12.54 -31.82
N ASP A 43 34.12 11.25 -31.89
CA ASP A 43 34.27 10.51 -33.14
C ASP A 43 32.92 9.96 -33.68
N MET A 44 32.56 10.39 -34.89
CA MET A 44 31.36 9.94 -35.60
C MET A 44 31.35 8.42 -35.88
N ASN A 45 32.50 7.82 -36.24
CA ASN A 45 32.58 6.39 -36.56
C ASN A 45 32.33 5.53 -35.32
N ILE A 46 32.80 5.98 -34.15
CA ILE A 46 32.56 5.30 -32.89
C ILE A 46 31.07 5.37 -32.52
N ARG A 47 30.45 6.55 -32.65
CA ARG A 47 28.98 6.69 -32.46
C ARG A 47 28.17 5.79 -33.38
N MET A 48 28.57 5.65 -34.65
CA MET A 48 27.94 4.71 -35.58
C MET A 48 28.14 3.24 -35.16
N ALA A 49 29.33 2.87 -34.68
CA ALA A 49 29.60 1.51 -34.19
C ALA A 49 28.79 1.18 -32.93
N VAL A 50 28.63 2.14 -32.02
CA VAL A 50 27.79 2.03 -30.83
C VAL A 50 26.31 1.92 -31.22
N ALA A 51 25.82 2.78 -32.11
CA ALA A 51 24.43 2.73 -32.61
C ALA A 51 24.08 1.36 -33.23
N ARG A 52 25.05 0.71 -33.90
CA ARG A 52 24.85 -0.61 -34.53
C ARG A 52 24.77 -1.76 -33.52
N ASN A 53 25.59 -1.73 -32.46
CA ASN A 53 25.80 -2.90 -31.60
C ASN A 53 25.27 -2.75 -30.17
N CYS A 54 24.87 -1.55 -29.75
CA CYS A 54 24.42 -1.32 -28.38
C CYS A 54 23.03 -1.93 -28.11
N HIS A 55 22.88 -2.47 -26.89
CA HIS A 55 21.64 -3.06 -26.38
C HIS A 55 20.95 -2.20 -25.31
N PHE A 56 21.53 -1.06 -24.92
CA PHE A 56 20.98 -0.17 -23.92
C PHE A 56 19.98 0.81 -24.54
N PRO A 57 18.69 0.76 -24.13
CA PRO A 57 17.66 1.65 -24.67
C PRO A 57 18.02 3.13 -24.63
N SER A 58 18.52 3.64 -23.48
CA SER A 58 18.82 5.08 -23.33
C SER A 58 19.85 5.56 -24.34
N LEU A 59 20.91 4.77 -24.55
CA LEU A 59 21.99 5.14 -25.45
C LEU A 59 21.54 5.18 -26.92
N ILE A 60 20.73 4.19 -27.34
CA ILE A 60 20.18 4.19 -28.71
C ILE A 60 19.22 5.36 -28.91
N THR A 61 18.40 5.71 -27.90
CA THR A 61 17.50 6.88 -27.96
C THR A 61 18.27 8.19 -28.09
N THR A 62 19.39 8.34 -27.37
CA THR A 62 20.27 9.51 -27.53
C THR A 62 20.86 9.57 -28.96
N LEU A 63 21.37 8.46 -29.48
CA LEU A 63 21.96 8.40 -30.83
C LEU A 63 20.93 8.54 -31.96
N ALA A 64 19.66 8.21 -31.70
CA ALA A 64 18.55 8.45 -32.61
C ALA A 64 18.25 9.94 -32.81
N ASN A 65 18.68 10.79 -31.87
CA ASN A 65 18.58 12.24 -31.88
C ASN A 65 19.95 12.93 -32.06
N ASP A 66 20.96 12.20 -32.54
CA ASP A 66 22.31 12.73 -32.76
C ASP A 66 22.34 13.86 -33.81
N GLU A 67 23.32 14.76 -33.72
CA GLU A 67 23.51 15.87 -34.66
C GLU A 67 23.81 15.38 -36.10
N TYR A 68 24.53 14.26 -36.24
CA TYR A 68 24.91 13.69 -37.53
C TYR A 68 23.84 12.75 -38.08
N ASP A 69 23.36 13.03 -39.29
CA ASP A 69 22.35 12.22 -39.97
C ASP A 69 22.76 10.75 -40.20
N GLN A 70 24.06 10.52 -40.39
CA GLN A 70 24.62 9.19 -40.58
C GLN A 70 24.49 8.33 -39.32
N VAL A 71 24.70 8.92 -38.14
CA VAL A 71 24.54 8.25 -36.84
C VAL A 71 23.06 7.91 -36.61
N ARG A 72 22.16 8.89 -36.82
CA ARG A 72 20.70 8.67 -36.69
C ARG A 72 20.20 7.53 -37.57
N LYS A 73 20.60 7.51 -38.84
CA LYS A 73 20.24 6.43 -39.78
C LYS A 73 20.68 5.05 -39.28
N VAL A 74 21.87 4.94 -38.69
CA VAL A 74 22.35 3.67 -38.10
C VAL A 74 21.55 3.32 -36.84
N ALA A 75 21.26 4.30 -35.98
CA ALA A 75 20.44 4.08 -34.78
C ALA A 75 19.02 3.59 -35.13
N TYR A 76 18.40 4.13 -36.19
CA TYR A 76 17.10 3.66 -36.67
C TYR A 76 17.12 2.23 -37.22
N GLN A 77 18.29 1.75 -37.65
CA GLN A 77 18.46 0.37 -38.09
C GLN A 77 18.67 -0.61 -36.93
N ASN A 78 18.95 -0.12 -35.71
CA ASN A 78 19.12 -0.93 -34.51
C ASN A 78 17.83 -1.70 -34.20
N GLU A 79 18.01 -2.95 -33.75
CA GLU A 79 16.91 -3.85 -33.43
C GLU A 79 15.98 -3.28 -32.34
N PHE A 80 16.55 -2.67 -31.29
CA PHE A 80 15.78 -2.02 -30.23
C PHE A 80 14.87 -0.93 -30.82
N TRP A 81 15.41 -0.08 -31.69
CA TRP A 81 14.66 1.03 -32.27
C TRP A 81 13.48 0.55 -33.12
N LYS A 82 13.74 -0.45 -33.98
CA LYS A 82 12.72 -1.01 -34.87
C LYS A 82 11.60 -1.73 -34.13
N LEU A 83 11.94 -2.43 -33.04
CA LEU A 83 10.96 -3.16 -32.24
C LEU A 83 10.19 -2.21 -31.31
N LEU A 84 10.87 -1.27 -30.66
CA LEU A 84 10.33 -0.60 -29.48
C LEU A 84 10.70 0.89 -29.37
N GLY A 85 11.94 1.26 -29.67
CA GLY A 85 12.45 2.63 -29.45
C GLY A 85 11.65 3.70 -30.18
N ARG A 86 11.18 3.43 -31.41
CA ARG A 86 10.34 4.35 -32.21
C ARG A 86 8.98 4.71 -31.58
N PHE A 87 8.57 4.03 -30.52
CA PHE A 87 7.31 4.29 -29.82
C PHE A 87 7.53 5.08 -28.53
N GLN A 88 8.76 5.47 -28.19
CA GLN A 88 9.06 6.18 -26.94
C GLN A 88 8.52 7.61 -26.89
N ASP A 89 8.15 8.20 -28.01
CA ASP A 89 7.55 9.54 -28.08
C ASP A 89 6.29 9.66 -27.20
N VAL A 90 5.60 8.55 -26.91
CA VAL A 90 4.45 8.52 -25.99
C VAL A 90 4.83 8.89 -24.54
N LEU A 91 6.10 8.76 -24.16
CA LEU A 91 6.59 9.13 -22.83
C LEU A 91 6.70 10.65 -22.65
N ASP A 92 6.83 11.40 -23.74
CA ASP A 92 6.91 12.87 -23.74
C ASP A 92 5.52 13.53 -23.64
N PHE A 93 4.45 12.74 -23.75
CA PHE A 93 3.08 13.23 -23.61
C PHE A 93 2.74 13.59 -22.17
N GLY A 94 1.82 14.55 -22.02
CA GLY A 94 1.28 14.92 -20.71
C GLY A 94 0.58 13.75 -20.01
N LYS A 95 0.41 13.86 -18.69
CA LYS A 95 -0.20 12.79 -17.87
C LYS A 95 -1.60 12.40 -18.36
N ARG A 96 -2.41 13.39 -18.78
CA ARG A 96 -3.78 13.16 -19.25
C ARG A 96 -3.79 12.35 -20.55
N GLU A 97 -2.92 12.68 -21.48
CA GLU A 97 -2.77 11.96 -22.75
C GLU A 97 -2.26 10.53 -22.51
N ARG A 98 -1.30 10.34 -21.60
CA ARG A 98 -0.82 8.99 -21.25
C ARG A 98 -1.89 8.13 -20.56
N LEU A 99 -2.71 8.71 -19.69
CA LEU A 99 -3.89 8.03 -19.11
C LEU A 99 -4.92 7.65 -20.19
N PHE A 100 -5.12 8.52 -21.19
CA PHE A 100 -6.00 8.23 -22.31
C PHE A 100 -5.47 7.05 -23.15
N LEU A 101 -4.17 7.05 -23.49
CA LEU A 101 -3.52 5.96 -24.20
C LEU A 101 -3.56 4.65 -23.40
N ALA A 102 -3.27 4.70 -22.10
CA ALA A 102 -3.33 3.53 -21.22
C ALA A 102 -4.69 2.82 -21.27
N ASN A 103 -5.79 3.56 -21.51
CA ASN A 103 -7.14 3.01 -21.56
C ASN A 103 -7.61 2.54 -22.95
N HIS A 104 -7.11 3.14 -24.03
CA HIS A 104 -7.68 2.96 -25.38
C HIS A 104 -6.74 2.33 -26.39
N GLU A 105 -5.43 2.34 -26.12
CA GLU A 105 -4.43 1.76 -27.00
C GLU A 105 -4.38 0.24 -26.82
N ASP A 106 -4.03 -0.49 -27.89
CA ASP A 106 -3.93 -1.96 -27.91
C ASP A 106 -2.62 -2.43 -28.57
N SER A 107 -1.58 -1.58 -28.56
CA SER A 107 -0.40 -1.77 -29.40
C SER A 107 0.94 -1.58 -28.66
N PHE A 108 2.03 -1.41 -29.42
CA PHE A 108 3.41 -1.28 -28.95
C PHE A 108 3.65 -0.11 -27.98
N ASN A 109 2.81 0.92 -28.07
CA ASN A 109 2.80 2.07 -27.17
C ASN A 109 2.54 1.62 -25.72
N LEU A 110 1.62 0.67 -25.49
CA LEU A 110 1.36 0.13 -24.15
C LEU A 110 2.56 -0.60 -23.56
N ILE A 111 3.32 -1.35 -24.37
CA ILE A 111 4.53 -2.04 -23.90
C ILE A 111 5.59 -1.01 -23.51
N THR A 112 5.73 0.03 -24.32
CA THR A 112 6.66 1.13 -24.09
C THR A 112 6.35 1.85 -22.79
N LEU A 113 5.07 2.19 -22.57
CA LEU A 113 4.59 2.76 -21.32
C LEU A 113 4.82 1.78 -20.16
N LEU A 114 4.41 0.51 -20.26
CA LEU A 114 4.58 -0.48 -19.19
C LEU A 114 6.04 -0.62 -18.72
N MET A 115 7.00 -0.50 -19.62
CA MET A 115 8.41 -0.71 -19.34
C MET A 115 9.16 0.56 -18.87
N PHE A 116 8.71 1.75 -19.26
CA PHE A 116 9.42 3.01 -18.98
C PHE A 116 8.63 4.01 -18.13
N GLU A 117 7.32 3.84 -17.98
CA GLU A 117 6.48 4.71 -17.14
C GLU A 117 6.93 4.68 -15.68
N ARG A 118 6.91 5.84 -15.02
CA ARG A 118 7.26 5.99 -13.61
C ARG A 118 6.15 6.63 -12.77
N ASP A 119 5.16 7.25 -13.40
CA ASP A 119 3.96 7.73 -12.72
C ASP A 119 3.05 6.54 -12.37
N LEU A 120 2.82 6.33 -11.07
CA LEU A 120 2.08 5.17 -10.56
C LEU A 120 0.60 5.17 -10.96
N ASP A 121 0.00 6.34 -11.19
CA ASP A 121 -1.40 6.42 -11.59
C ASP A 121 -1.55 5.94 -13.04
N VAL A 122 -0.67 6.42 -13.92
CA VAL A 122 -0.62 5.97 -15.32
C VAL A 122 -0.30 4.48 -15.39
N PHE A 123 0.68 4.03 -14.60
CA PHE A 123 1.08 2.63 -14.52
C PHE A 123 -0.07 1.71 -14.09
N THR A 124 -0.84 2.12 -13.08
CA THR A 124 -2.00 1.35 -12.61
C THR A 124 -3.06 1.20 -13.70
N GLU A 125 -3.32 2.26 -14.48
CA GLU A 125 -4.27 2.20 -15.59
C GLU A 125 -3.78 1.33 -16.75
N ILE A 126 -2.48 1.31 -17.06
CA ILE A 126 -1.90 0.41 -18.07
C ILE A 126 -2.19 -1.05 -17.71
N LEU A 127 -2.03 -1.43 -16.44
CA LEU A 127 -2.27 -2.80 -15.99
C LEU A 127 -3.75 -3.20 -16.04
N LYS A 128 -4.66 -2.23 -15.92
CA LYS A 128 -6.11 -2.44 -16.08
C LYS A 128 -6.53 -2.60 -17.54
N ASN A 129 -5.69 -2.23 -18.51
CA ASN A 129 -5.99 -2.39 -19.92
C ASN A 129 -6.21 -3.89 -20.28
N PRO A 130 -7.31 -4.24 -20.99
CA PRO A 130 -7.60 -5.63 -21.38
C PRO A 130 -6.53 -6.29 -22.26
N PHE A 131 -5.75 -5.51 -23.00
CA PHE A 131 -4.66 -6.00 -23.83
C PHE A 131 -3.50 -6.61 -23.03
N ILE A 132 -3.23 -6.07 -21.84
CA ILE A 132 -2.18 -6.55 -20.95
C ILE A 132 -2.69 -7.80 -20.24
N THR A 133 -2.28 -8.99 -20.68
CA THR A 133 -2.76 -10.26 -20.11
C THR A 133 -2.09 -10.61 -18.77
N ILE A 134 -2.68 -11.54 -17.99
CA ILE A 134 -2.08 -12.06 -16.74
C ILE A 134 -0.67 -12.61 -17.00
N ASN A 135 -0.48 -13.37 -18.06
CA ASN A 135 0.84 -13.92 -18.42
C ASN A 135 1.87 -12.81 -18.70
N MET A 136 1.44 -11.70 -19.34
CA MET A 136 2.32 -10.55 -19.58
C MET A 136 2.71 -9.88 -18.27
N MET A 137 1.76 -9.72 -17.35
CA MET A 137 2.00 -9.16 -16.02
C MET A 137 2.85 -10.08 -15.14
N GLU A 138 2.69 -11.40 -15.21
CA GLU A 138 3.53 -12.36 -14.48
C GLU A 138 4.98 -12.32 -14.97
N LEU A 139 5.19 -12.25 -16.29
CA LEU A 139 6.53 -12.04 -16.85
C LEU A 139 7.10 -10.68 -16.42
N PHE A 140 6.29 -9.63 -16.47
CA PHE A 140 6.69 -8.30 -16.00
C PHE A 140 7.09 -8.32 -14.52
N LEU A 141 6.25 -8.89 -13.66
CA LEU A 141 6.50 -9.04 -12.22
C LEU A 141 7.79 -9.82 -11.97
N LYS A 142 8.01 -10.91 -12.71
CA LYS A 142 9.26 -11.68 -12.62
C LYS A 142 10.49 -10.84 -12.97
N LEU A 143 10.41 -10.03 -14.03
CA LEU A 143 11.50 -9.16 -14.44
C LEU A 143 11.69 -7.97 -13.49
N LEU A 144 10.61 -7.40 -12.98
CA LEU A 144 10.62 -6.30 -12.02
C LEU A 144 11.23 -6.74 -10.68
N LYS A 145 10.95 -7.97 -10.22
CA LYS A 145 11.62 -8.58 -9.05
C LYS A 145 13.13 -8.72 -9.22
N GLN A 146 13.61 -8.90 -10.46
CA GLN A 146 15.05 -8.95 -10.75
C GLN A 146 15.71 -7.56 -10.77
N ARG A 147 14.90 -6.51 -10.99
CA ARG A 147 15.33 -5.11 -11.13
C ARG A 147 15.43 -4.36 -9.79
N SER A 148 14.70 -4.79 -8.76
CA SER A 148 14.39 -4.03 -7.53
C SER A 148 15.59 -3.29 -6.90
N LYS A 149 15.55 -1.96 -6.95
CA LYS A 149 16.54 -1.06 -6.32
C LYS A 149 15.96 0.26 -5.81
N ASP A 150 14.76 0.67 -6.23
CA ASP A 150 14.14 1.96 -5.88
C ASP A 150 12.69 1.83 -5.33
N ARG A 151 12.22 2.87 -4.62
CA ARG A 151 10.90 2.93 -3.95
C ARG A 151 9.74 2.85 -4.94
N ILE A 152 9.94 3.32 -6.18
CA ILE A 152 8.90 3.29 -7.22
C ILE A 152 8.72 1.86 -7.73
N ASP A 153 9.81 1.13 -7.96
CA ASP A 153 9.78 -0.28 -8.35
C ASP A 153 9.11 -1.14 -7.25
N GLU A 154 9.30 -0.85 -5.96
CA GLU A 154 8.58 -1.50 -4.83
C GLU A 154 7.05 -1.27 -4.91
N GLN A 155 6.63 -0.02 -5.14
CA GLN A 155 5.21 0.31 -5.30
C GLN A 155 4.63 -0.35 -6.55
N MET A 156 5.38 -0.39 -7.66
CA MET A 156 4.97 -1.11 -8.86
C MET A 156 4.83 -2.62 -8.62
N LEU A 157 5.72 -3.24 -7.83
CA LEU A 157 5.62 -4.66 -7.48
C LEU A 157 4.32 -4.97 -6.72
N GLU A 158 3.98 -4.12 -5.75
CA GLU A 158 2.74 -4.24 -4.98
C GLU A 158 1.51 -4.07 -5.89
N ILE A 159 1.50 -3.02 -6.73
CA ILE A 159 0.41 -2.76 -7.68
C ILE A 159 0.22 -3.94 -8.64
N VAL A 160 1.30 -4.42 -9.28
CA VAL A 160 1.22 -5.55 -10.23
C VAL A 160 0.74 -6.82 -9.51
N GLY A 161 1.25 -7.10 -8.30
CA GLY A 161 0.82 -8.25 -7.51
C GLY A 161 -0.68 -8.21 -7.19
N ASN A 162 -1.17 -7.05 -6.74
CA ASN A 162 -2.58 -6.84 -6.43
C ASN A 162 -3.47 -6.97 -7.67
N VAL A 163 -3.10 -6.35 -8.79
CA VAL A 163 -3.86 -6.43 -10.05
C VAL A 163 -3.91 -7.86 -10.58
N ILE A 164 -2.80 -8.61 -10.52
CA ILE A 164 -2.78 -10.04 -10.88
C ILE A 164 -3.73 -10.84 -10.00
N SER A 165 -3.71 -10.62 -8.67
CA SER A 165 -4.58 -11.33 -7.74
C SER A 165 -6.06 -11.09 -8.04
N ILE A 166 -6.43 -9.83 -8.24
CA ILE A 166 -7.81 -9.43 -8.58
C ILE A 166 -8.24 -10.10 -9.89
N ARG A 167 -7.43 -10.00 -10.95
CA ARG A 167 -7.78 -10.59 -12.26
C ARG A 167 -7.83 -12.12 -12.24
N LYS A 168 -7.01 -12.78 -11.42
CA LYS A 168 -7.11 -14.24 -11.24
C LYS A 168 -8.43 -14.64 -10.58
N GLU A 169 -8.86 -13.88 -9.57
CA GLU A 169 -10.16 -14.10 -8.94
C GLU A 169 -11.31 -13.85 -9.93
N GLU A 170 -11.23 -12.77 -10.71
CA GLU A 170 -12.15 -12.49 -11.82
C GLU A 170 -12.22 -13.66 -12.79
N ASP A 171 -11.08 -14.16 -13.30
CA ASP A 171 -11.02 -15.28 -14.23
C ASP A 171 -11.66 -16.55 -13.68
N ILE A 172 -11.44 -16.86 -12.39
CA ILE A 172 -12.07 -18.01 -11.72
C ILE A 172 -13.60 -17.83 -11.71
N LYS A 173 -14.10 -16.66 -11.32
CA LYS A 173 -15.53 -16.36 -11.30
C LYS A 173 -16.13 -16.41 -12.71
N VAL A 174 -15.43 -15.90 -13.73
CA VAL A 174 -15.86 -15.95 -15.13
C VAL A 174 -15.92 -17.40 -15.65
N GLN A 175 -14.93 -18.23 -15.33
CA GLN A 175 -14.96 -19.65 -15.66
C GLN A 175 -16.14 -20.36 -14.98
N GLN A 176 -16.41 -20.03 -13.72
CA GLN A 176 -17.57 -20.55 -12.99
C GLN A 176 -18.87 -20.13 -13.68
N ILE A 177 -19.03 -18.85 -14.08
CA ILE A 177 -20.21 -18.38 -14.83
C ILE A 177 -20.39 -19.20 -16.11
N ASN A 178 -19.33 -19.40 -16.88
CA ASN A 178 -19.38 -20.18 -18.12
C ASN A 178 -19.77 -21.65 -17.87
N GLN A 179 -19.30 -22.24 -16.78
CA GLN A 179 -19.68 -23.60 -16.39
C GLN A 179 -21.16 -23.68 -15.99
N LEU A 180 -21.63 -22.73 -15.18
CA LEU A 180 -23.03 -22.66 -14.73
C LEU A 180 -23.97 -22.38 -15.91
N ALA A 181 -23.54 -21.55 -16.87
CA ALA A 181 -24.27 -21.25 -18.08
C ALA A 181 -24.55 -22.51 -18.93
N ARG A 182 -23.62 -23.48 -18.96
CA ARG A 182 -23.84 -24.76 -19.63
C ARG A 182 -24.85 -25.66 -18.91
N GLN A 183 -25.11 -25.41 -17.63
CA GLN A 183 -25.95 -26.23 -16.76
C GLN A 183 -27.27 -25.55 -16.35
N MET A 184 -27.75 -24.54 -17.10
CA MET A 184 -28.98 -23.77 -16.81
C MET A 184 -30.28 -24.58 -16.71
N LYS A 185 -30.25 -25.90 -16.94
CA LYS A 185 -31.38 -26.80 -16.64
C LYS A 185 -31.53 -27.07 -15.13
N ARG A 186 -30.44 -26.99 -14.36
CA ARG A 186 -30.41 -27.28 -12.91
C ARG A 186 -30.75 -26.03 -12.10
N THR A 187 -31.68 -26.15 -11.15
CA THR A 187 -32.07 -25.03 -10.26
C THR A 187 -30.90 -24.50 -9.44
N ALA A 188 -30.01 -25.38 -8.96
CA ALA A 188 -28.82 -24.97 -8.20
C ALA A 188 -27.88 -24.05 -9.00
N SER A 189 -27.71 -24.29 -10.31
CA SER A 189 -26.90 -23.44 -11.17
C SER A 189 -27.53 -22.06 -11.38
N ILE A 190 -28.86 -22.02 -11.48
CA ILE A 190 -29.63 -20.78 -11.56
C ILE A 190 -29.48 -19.98 -10.25
N GLU A 191 -29.61 -20.61 -9.09
CA GLU A 191 -29.46 -19.96 -7.78
C GLU A 191 -28.07 -19.33 -7.62
N GLN A 192 -27.01 -20.04 -8.03
CA GLN A 192 -25.64 -19.50 -7.99
C GLN A 192 -25.46 -18.30 -8.93
N LEU A 193 -25.91 -18.40 -10.18
CA LEU A 193 -25.85 -17.27 -11.12
C LEU A 193 -26.67 -16.06 -10.63
N ILE A 194 -27.80 -16.29 -9.98
CA ILE A 194 -28.60 -15.23 -9.34
C ILE A 194 -27.79 -14.54 -8.24
N LYS A 195 -27.09 -15.28 -7.37
CA LYS A 195 -26.22 -14.69 -6.35
C LYS A 195 -25.09 -13.84 -6.97
N MET A 196 -24.54 -14.27 -8.11
CA MET A 196 -23.47 -13.53 -8.80
C MET A 196 -23.95 -12.19 -9.42
N LEU A 197 -25.25 -11.96 -9.58
CA LEU A 197 -25.78 -10.63 -9.95
C LEU A 197 -25.55 -9.56 -8.88
N SER A 198 -25.26 -9.99 -7.65
CA SER A 198 -24.95 -9.12 -6.50
C SER A 198 -23.50 -9.20 -6.05
N ASP A 199 -22.61 -9.76 -6.87
CA ASP A 199 -21.17 -9.79 -6.59
C ASP A 199 -20.65 -8.36 -6.40
N GLU A 200 -19.64 -8.17 -5.55
CA GLU A 200 -19.04 -6.85 -5.31
C GLU A 200 -18.36 -6.31 -6.57
N ASP A 201 -17.85 -7.21 -7.43
CA ASP A 201 -17.16 -6.86 -8.66
C ASP A 201 -18.13 -6.47 -9.79
N PRO A 202 -18.07 -5.22 -10.31
CA PRO A 202 -18.91 -4.76 -11.40
C PRO A 202 -18.71 -5.53 -12.72
N VAL A 203 -17.51 -6.05 -12.99
CA VAL A 203 -17.20 -6.81 -14.21
C VAL A 203 -17.97 -8.13 -14.20
N ILE A 204 -17.92 -8.85 -13.07
CA ILE A 204 -18.65 -10.10 -12.86
C ILE A 204 -20.15 -9.89 -13.03
N ARG A 205 -20.72 -8.85 -12.39
CA ARG A 205 -22.14 -8.51 -12.54
C ARG A 205 -22.51 -8.28 -14.01
N LYS A 206 -21.71 -7.49 -14.75
CA LYS A 206 -21.96 -7.16 -16.16
C LYS A 206 -21.95 -8.41 -17.05
N ILE A 207 -21.06 -9.37 -16.79
CA ILE A 207 -20.99 -10.63 -17.54
C ILE A 207 -22.26 -11.46 -17.30
N VAL A 208 -22.72 -11.58 -16.06
CA VAL A 208 -23.97 -12.29 -15.75
C VAL A 208 -25.17 -11.59 -16.38
N ILE A 209 -25.25 -10.26 -16.33
CA ILE A 209 -26.32 -9.49 -17.01
C ILE A 209 -26.31 -9.75 -18.51
N SER A 210 -25.14 -9.72 -19.16
CA SER A 210 -25.00 -10.02 -20.59
C SER A 210 -25.44 -11.45 -20.95
N LEU A 211 -25.17 -12.42 -20.07
CA LEU A 211 -25.66 -13.78 -20.20
C LEU A 211 -27.20 -13.82 -20.12
N LEU A 212 -27.80 -13.16 -19.13
CA LEU A 212 -29.26 -13.13 -18.95
C LEU A 212 -30.00 -12.38 -20.06
N ASN A 213 -29.35 -11.39 -20.68
CA ASN A 213 -29.88 -10.68 -21.84
C ASN A 213 -29.91 -11.56 -23.11
N SER A 214 -29.02 -12.55 -23.24
CA SER A 214 -28.90 -13.39 -24.44
C SER A 214 -29.64 -14.73 -24.36
N ILE A 215 -30.05 -15.19 -23.18
CA ILE A 215 -30.75 -16.48 -23.01
C ILE A 215 -32.20 -16.43 -23.51
N ASP A 216 -32.75 -17.62 -23.79
CA ASP A 216 -34.15 -17.78 -24.15
C ASP A 216 -35.12 -17.24 -23.06
N PRO A 217 -36.20 -16.53 -23.43
CA PRO A 217 -37.19 -16.00 -22.49
C PRO A 217 -37.77 -17.02 -21.49
N MET A 218 -37.96 -18.27 -21.90
CA MET A 218 -38.51 -19.33 -21.04
C MET A 218 -37.47 -19.85 -20.05
N VAL A 219 -36.18 -19.70 -20.36
CA VAL A 219 -35.09 -19.94 -19.41
C VAL A 219 -35.01 -18.79 -18.42
N LEU A 220 -35.05 -17.53 -18.88
CA LEU A 220 -35.06 -16.34 -18.01
C LEU A 220 -36.23 -16.37 -17.00
N ARG A 221 -37.39 -16.86 -17.41
CA ARG A 221 -38.53 -17.11 -16.52
C ARG A 221 -38.16 -17.93 -15.28
N LYS A 222 -37.31 -18.95 -15.42
CA LYS A 222 -36.88 -19.77 -14.26
C LYS A 222 -36.05 -18.94 -13.28
N PHE A 223 -35.18 -18.07 -13.77
CA PHE A 223 -34.41 -17.15 -12.93
C PHE A 223 -35.34 -16.26 -12.10
N ILE A 224 -36.33 -15.65 -12.75
CA ILE A 224 -37.31 -14.76 -12.11
C ILE A 224 -38.10 -15.50 -11.02
N TYR A 225 -38.62 -16.70 -11.30
CA TYR A 225 -39.36 -17.47 -10.30
C TYR A 225 -38.49 -17.93 -9.12
N VAL A 226 -37.24 -18.31 -9.38
CA VAL A 226 -36.29 -18.66 -8.32
C VAL A 226 -36.05 -17.43 -7.44
N SER A 227 -35.78 -16.25 -8.04
CA SER A 227 -35.56 -15.00 -7.30
C SER A 227 -36.78 -14.53 -6.49
N LEU A 228 -38.01 -14.82 -6.93
CA LEU A 228 -39.22 -14.42 -6.23
C LEU A 228 -39.56 -15.28 -5.00
N GLY A 229 -39.12 -16.54 -4.96
CA GLY A 229 -39.58 -17.50 -3.95
C GLY A 229 -38.51 -18.40 -3.32
N LYS A 230 -37.63 -19.03 -4.13
CA LYS A 230 -36.75 -20.12 -3.65
C LYS A 230 -35.31 -19.68 -3.35
N ALA A 231 -34.86 -18.56 -3.94
CA ALA A 231 -33.51 -18.07 -3.73
C ALA A 231 -33.27 -17.72 -2.25
N LYS A 232 -32.20 -18.27 -1.69
CA LYS A 232 -31.69 -17.87 -0.38
C LYS A 232 -30.66 -16.78 -0.59
N TYR A 233 -30.95 -15.59 -0.10
CA TYR A 233 -30.02 -14.46 -0.08
C TYR A 233 -29.42 -14.34 1.31
N ASP A 234 -28.17 -13.90 1.34
CA ASP A 234 -27.40 -13.76 2.57
C ASP A 234 -27.78 -12.43 3.28
N THR A 235 -28.18 -11.40 2.52
CA THR A 235 -28.68 -10.11 3.06
C THR A 235 -29.87 -9.56 2.26
N LEU A 236 -30.63 -8.62 2.86
CA LEU A 236 -31.69 -7.90 2.15
C LEU A 236 -31.15 -7.03 1.01
N LEU A 237 -29.95 -6.44 1.20
CA LEU A 237 -29.23 -5.70 0.16
C LEU A 237 -28.97 -6.57 -1.06
N GLN A 238 -28.49 -7.80 -0.85
CA GLN A 238 -28.23 -8.75 -1.93
C GLN A 238 -29.50 -9.00 -2.75
N ASN A 239 -30.61 -9.31 -2.07
CA ASN A 239 -31.90 -9.53 -2.68
C ASN A 239 -32.39 -8.29 -3.46
N PHE A 240 -32.26 -7.10 -2.87
CA PHE A 240 -32.63 -5.84 -3.50
C PHE A 240 -31.84 -5.57 -4.79
N ILE A 241 -30.52 -5.82 -4.79
CA ILE A 241 -29.66 -5.65 -5.97
C ILE A 241 -30.11 -6.59 -7.08
N VAL A 242 -30.25 -7.88 -6.78
CA VAL A 242 -30.69 -8.90 -7.74
C VAL A 242 -32.04 -8.54 -8.36
N LEU A 243 -33.02 -8.18 -7.55
CA LEU A 243 -34.35 -7.80 -8.04
C LEU A 243 -34.29 -6.56 -8.92
N THR A 244 -33.44 -5.58 -8.58
CA THR A 244 -33.26 -4.36 -9.37
C THR A 244 -32.64 -4.65 -10.74
N GLU A 245 -31.61 -5.50 -10.79
CA GLU A 245 -30.99 -5.91 -12.06
C GLU A 245 -31.95 -6.74 -12.93
N LEU A 246 -32.72 -7.65 -12.34
CA LEU A 246 -33.72 -8.43 -13.10
C LEU A 246 -34.85 -7.54 -13.66
N ILE A 247 -35.27 -6.52 -12.92
CA ILE A 247 -36.21 -5.50 -13.41
C ILE A 247 -35.59 -4.75 -14.59
N HIS A 248 -34.32 -4.37 -14.51
CA HIS A 248 -33.64 -3.70 -15.61
C HIS A 248 -33.57 -4.58 -16.86
N ILE A 249 -33.17 -5.85 -16.72
CA ILE A 249 -33.16 -6.85 -17.81
C ILE A 249 -34.55 -7.00 -18.44
N CYS A 250 -35.60 -7.14 -17.63
CA CYS A 250 -36.96 -7.26 -18.15
C CYS A 250 -37.41 -6.03 -18.93
N LYS A 251 -36.94 -4.84 -18.55
CA LYS A 251 -37.24 -3.59 -19.24
C LYS A 251 -36.52 -3.47 -20.59
N GLU A 252 -35.28 -3.95 -20.68
CA GLU A 252 -34.49 -3.89 -21.92
C GLU A 252 -34.92 -4.94 -22.95
N ARG A 253 -35.45 -6.08 -22.49
CA ARG A 253 -35.83 -7.21 -23.33
C ARG A 253 -37.22 -7.07 -23.97
N THR A 254 -37.24 -6.52 -25.18
CA THR A 254 -38.47 -6.33 -25.98
C THR A 254 -39.16 -7.62 -26.42
N ASP A 255 -38.43 -8.74 -26.47
CA ASP A 255 -38.97 -10.05 -26.83
C ASP A 255 -39.91 -10.64 -25.77
N LEU A 256 -39.74 -10.26 -24.50
CA LEU A 256 -40.68 -10.61 -23.43
C LEU A 256 -42.08 -10.02 -23.66
N ASN A 257 -42.15 -8.90 -24.38
CA ASN A 257 -43.42 -8.24 -24.71
C ASN A 257 -44.13 -8.88 -25.93
N LYS A 258 -43.54 -9.92 -26.53
CA LYS A 258 -44.17 -10.70 -27.60
C LYS A 258 -44.84 -11.97 -27.08
N ILE A 259 -44.57 -12.34 -25.83
CA ILE A 259 -45.02 -13.59 -25.22
C ILE A 259 -46.24 -13.29 -24.34
N SER A 260 -47.36 -13.95 -24.62
CA SER A 260 -48.59 -13.80 -23.84
C SER A 260 -48.44 -14.39 -22.44
N VAL A 261 -49.02 -13.74 -21.43
CA VAL A 261 -49.09 -14.32 -20.07
C VAL A 261 -49.84 -15.64 -20.07
N SER A 262 -50.81 -15.84 -20.98
CA SER A 262 -51.57 -17.09 -21.09
C SER A 262 -50.70 -18.31 -21.45
N SER A 263 -49.57 -18.12 -22.12
CA SER A 263 -48.66 -19.22 -22.47
C SER A 263 -47.78 -19.68 -21.31
N LEU A 264 -47.87 -19.04 -20.13
CA LEU A 264 -47.05 -19.40 -18.97
C LEU A 264 -47.54 -20.65 -18.24
N GLY A 265 -48.77 -21.10 -18.52
CA GLY A 265 -49.43 -22.18 -17.78
C GLY A 265 -49.73 -21.80 -16.34
N SER A 266 -50.68 -22.48 -15.71
CA SER A 266 -51.09 -22.26 -14.31
C SER A 266 -50.01 -22.71 -13.32
N ILE A 267 -48.89 -21.99 -13.25
CA ILE A 267 -47.84 -22.20 -12.26
C ILE A 267 -48.27 -21.47 -10.98
N GLY A 268 -48.98 -22.19 -10.11
CA GLY A 268 -48.96 -22.06 -8.64
C GLY A 268 -49.34 -20.73 -7.97
N MET A 269 -49.48 -19.63 -8.72
CA MET A 269 -49.99 -18.36 -8.25
C MET A 269 -51.37 -18.20 -8.87
N LYS A 270 -52.42 -18.08 -8.05
CA LYS A 270 -53.75 -17.64 -8.49
C LYS A 270 -53.65 -16.20 -9.01
N ILE A 271 -53.07 -16.02 -10.19
CA ILE A 271 -52.95 -14.74 -10.85
C ILE A 271 -54.34 -14.44 -11.40
N ARG A 272 -54.96 -13.35 -10.94
CA ARG A 272 -56.13 -12.75 -11.61
C ARG A 272 -55.63 -12.20 -12.96
N SER A 273 -55.51 -13.08 -13.95
CA SER A 273 -54.68 -12.95 -15.16
C SER A 273 -55.20 -11.98 -16.23
N ASN A 274 -56.16 -11.11 -15.92
CA ASN A 274 -56.73 -10.20 -16.92
C ASN A 274 -56.06 -8.82 -16.94
N LYS A 275 -55.12 -8.53 -16.00
CA LYS A 275 -54.50 -7.20 -15.90
C LYS A 275 -53.25 -7.00 -16.78
N TYR A 276 -52.52 -8.07 -17.10
CA TYR A 276 -51.27 -7.98 -17.87
C TYR A 276 -51.35 -8.90 -19.08
N ARG A 277 -51.14 -8.34 -20.28
CA ARG A 277 -51.23 -9.08 -21.54
C ARG A 277 -49.92 -9.82 -21.87
N TYR A 278 -48.79 -9.23 -21.53
CA TYR A 278 -47.47 -9.72 -21.92
C TYR A 278 -46.58 -10.09 -20.73
N MET A 279 -45.66 -11.02 -20.98
CA MET A 279 -44.78 -11.60 -19.97
C MET A 279 -43.84 -10.58 -19.32
N GLY A 280 -43.31 -9.63 -20.11
CA GLY A 280 -42.44 -8.56 -19.61
C GLY A 280 -43.10 -7.73 -18.52
N ASP A 281 -44.27 -7.15 -18.80
CA ASP A 281 -45.05 -6.35 -17.85
C ASP A 281 -45.41 -7.16 -16.59
N PHE A 282 -45.76 -8.43 -16.77
CA PHE A 282 -46.12 -9.31 -15.68
C PHE A 282 -44.93 -9.57 -14.73
N PHE A 283 -43.76 -9.90 -15.27
CA PHE A 283 -42.55 -10.11 -14.45
C PHE A 283 -42.08 -8.84 -13.78
N MET A 284 -42.08 -7.71 -14.49
CA MET A 284 -41.79 -6.40 -13.92
C MET A 284 -42.67 -6.10 -12.71
N HIS A 285 -43.97 -6.37 -12.79
CA HIS A 285 -44.88 -6.20 -11.68
C HIS A 285 -44.53 -7.07 -10.47
N LEU A 286 -44.28 -8.37 -10.68
CA LEU A 286 -43.94 -9.31 -9.61
C LEU A 286 -42.62 -8.93 -8.91
N LEU A 287 -41.58 -8.67 -9.70
CA LEU A 287 -40.26 -8.27 -9.20
C LEU A 287 -40.35 -6.95 -8.44
N THR A 288 -41.08 -5.96 -8.96
CA THR A 288 -41.28 -4.67 -8.28
C THR A 288 -42.00 -4.86 -6.95
N LYS A 289 -43.06 -5.67 -6.93
CA LYS A 289 -43.80 -5.97 -5.68
C LYS A 289 -42.90 -6.65 -4.65
N LYS A 290 -42.08 -7.62 -5.05
CA LYS A 290 -41.14 -8.29 -4.15
C LYS A 290 -40.04 -7.32 -3.68
N ARG A 291 -39.51 -6.48 -4.56
CA ARG A 291 -38.49 -5.48 -4.23
C ARG A 291 -39.00 -4.49 -3.18
N ILE A 292 -40.24 -3.99 -3.33
CA ILE A 292 -40.88 -3.14 -2.33
C ILE A 292 -41.01 -3.87 -0.98
N ALA A 293 -41.42 -5.14 -1.00
CA ALA A 293 -41.51 -5.93 0.23
C ALA A 293 -40.15 -6.10 0.93
N VAL A 294 -39.06 -6.28 0.16
CA VAL A 294 -37.69 -6.35 0.69
C VAL A 294 -37.27 -5.04 1.35
N VAL A 295 -37.56 -3.89 0.72
CA VAL A 295 -37.29 -2.58 1.32
C VAL A 295 -38.09 -2.40 2.61
N LYS A 296 -39.36 -2.78 2.63
CA LYS A 296 -40.17 -2.72 3.85
C LYS A 296 -39.60 -3.59 4.98
N SER A 297 -39.09 -4.78 4.67
CA SER A 297 -38.44 -5.64 5.68
C SER A 297 -37.17 -5.03 6.29
N SER A 298 -36.54 -4.03 5.65
CA SER A 298 -35.36 -3.36 6.23
C SER A 298 -35.69 -2.48 7.44
N GLU A 299 -36.97 -2.18 7.69
CA GLU A 299 -37.46 -1.47 8.87
C GLU A 299 -37.23 -2.28 10.17
N GLU A 300 -37.15 -3.61 10.08
CA GLU A 300 -36.99 -4.49 11.24
C GLU A 300 -35.63 -4.32 11.94
N ASP A 301 -34.58 -3.98 11.19
CA ASP A 301 -33.25 -3.66 11.73
C ASP A 301 -32.60 -2.57 10.88
N VAL A 302 -32.92 -1.33 11.24
CA VAL A 302 -32.36 -0.14 10.59
C VAL A 302 -30.89 0.13 10.96
N THR A 303 -30.30 -0.66 11.87
CA THR A 303 -28.90 -0.54 12.28
C THR A 303 -27.96 -1.48 11.54
N ASP A 304 -28.49 -2.52 10.88
CA ASP A 304 -27.72 -3.35 9.95
C ASP A 304 -27.20 -2.51 8.78
N PHE A 305 -25.88 -2.46 8.63
CA PHE A 305 -25.22 -1.70 7.57
C PHE A 305 -25.64 -2.13 6.16
N SER A 306 -26.04 -3.39 5.96
CA SER A 306 -26.59 -3.84 4.67
C SER A 306 -27.90 -3.12 4.35
N ASN A 307 -28.76 -2.93 5.36
CA ASN A 307 -30.02 -2.21 5.25
C ASN A 307 -29.79 -0.71 5.04
N VAL A 308 -28.79 -0.13 5.72
CA VAL A 308 -28.39 1.27 5.52
C VAL A 308 -27.95 1.53 4.08
N ILE A 309 -27.13 0.65 3.49
CA ILE A 309 -26.71 0.76 2.08
C ILE A 309 -27.92 0.61 1.15
N LEU A 310 -28.83 -0.33 1.43
CA LEU A 310 -30.05 -0.53 0.67
C LEU A 310 -30.92 0.73 0.67
N LEU A 311 -31.17 1.32 1.83
CA LEU A 311 -31.98 2.54 1.99
C LEU A 311 -31.32 3.73 1.29
N SER A 312 -29.99 3.86 1.41
CA SER A 312 -29.21 4.86 0.68
C SER A 312 -29.43 4.77 -0.82
N ARG A 313 -29.45 3.56 -1.40
CA ARG A 313 -29.76 3.37 -2.84
C ARG A 313 -31.21 3.72 -3.17
N CYS A 314 -32.16 3.44 -2.27
CA CYS A 314 -33.57 3.74 -2.48
C CYS A 314 -33.84 5.24 -2.54
N HIS A 315 -33.11 6.05 -1.77
CA HIS A 315 -33.18 7.52 -1.83
C HIS A 315 -32.83 8.10 -3.20
N LEU A 316 -31.97 7.42 -3.98
CA LEU A 316 -31.63 7.80 -5.34
C LEU A 316 -32.54 7.17 -6.42
N SER A 317 -33.53 6.37 -6.01
CA SER A 317 -34.38 5.65 -6.96
C SER A 317 -35.23 6.61 -7.79
N LYS A 318 -35.34 6.33 -9.11
CA LYS A 318 -36.31 7.02 -9.98
C LYS A 318 -37.76 6.70 -9.59
N ASP A 319 -38.00 5.61 -8.86
CA ASP A 319 -39.31 5.20 -8.37
C ASP A 319 -39.70 6.02 -7.14
N ARG A 320 -40.74 6.87 -7.27
CA ARG A 320 -41.24 7.72 -6.19
C ARG A 320 -41.74 6.91 -4.99
N ALA A 321 -42.32 5.73 -5.21
CA ALA A 321 -42.82 4.91 -4.12
C ALA A 321 -41.68 4.37 -3.25
N LEU A 322 -40.56 3.96 -3.87
CA LEU A 322 -39.37 3.53 -3.15
C LEU A 322 -38.71 4.67 -2.40
N ARG A 323 -38.63 5.86 -2.99
CA ARG A 323 -38.10 7.04 -2.29
C ARG A 323 -38.95 7.43 -1.08
N SER A 324 -40.28 7.48 -1.23
CA SER A 324 -41.19 7.77 -0.11
C SER A 324 -41.03 6.76 1.02
N MET A 325 -40.98 5.47 0.67
CA MET A 325 -40.79 4.40 1.65
C MET A 325 -39.43 4.48 2.35
N ALA A 326 -38.36 4.78 1.61
CA ALA A 326 -37.04 4.95 2.21
C ALA A 326 -37.00 6.14 3.17
N GLU A 327 -37.63 7.25 2.81
CA GLU A 327 -37.76 8.44 3.68
C GLU A 327 -38.59 8.14 4.94
N GLU A 328 -39.65 7.34 4.82
CA GLU A 328 -40.45 6.88 5.95
C GLU A 328 -39.68 5.94 6.90
N ILE A 329 -38.84 5.05 6.36
CA ILE A 329 -38.04 4.10 7.17
C ILE A 329 -36.84 4.81 7.81
N MET A 330 -36.04 5.52 7.01
CA MET A 330 -34.89 6.28 7.49
C MET A 330 -34.54 7.43 6.53
N ALA A 331 -34.81 8.65 6.99
CA ALA A 331 -34.42 9.87 6.30
C ALA A 331 -32.90 9.96 6.08
N VAL A 332 -32.49 10.65 5.01
CA VAL A 332 -31.08 10.75 4.58
C VAL A 332 -30.17 11.35 5.67
N ASN A 333 -30.68 12.29 6.46
CA ASN A 333 -29.94 12.90 7.56
C ASN A 333 -29.58 11.88 8.67
N LEU A 334 -30.49 10.94 8.97
CA LEU A 334 -30.25 9.87 9.95
C LEU A 334 -29.22 8.87 9.41
N ILE A 335 -29.28 8.52 8.13
CA ILE A 335 -28.27 7.70 7.45
C ILE A 335 -26.89 8.35 7.59
N LEU A 336 -26.79 9.65 7.28
CA LEU A 336 -25.53 10.39 7.38
C LEU A 336 -25.03 10.45 8.83
N ASN A 337 -25.90 10.69 9.81
CA ASN A 337 -25.51 10.68 11.23
C ASN A 337 -24.97 9.33 11.68
N LEU A 338 -25.66 8.24 11.33
CA LEU A 338 -25.24 6.87 11.65
C LEU A 338 -23.88 6.55 11.03
N VAL A 339 -23.71 6.84 9.74
CA VAL A 339 -22.48 6.53 9.02
C VAL A 339 -21.32 7.41 9.48
N ASN A 340 -21.59 8.65 9.89
CA ASN A 340 -20.57 9.55 10.44
C ASN A 340 -20.05 9.13 11.82
N ASP A 341 -20.75 8.24 12.53
CA ASP A 341 -20.27 7.68 13.79
C ASP A 341 -18.98 6.87 13.59
N ILE A 342 -17.99 7.04 14.48
CA ILE A 342 -16.66 6.43 14.34
C ILE A 342 -16.70 4.90 14.39
N SER A 343 -17.73 4.30 15.00
CA SER A 343 -17.92 2.85 15.03
C SER A 343 -18.34 2.26 13.69
N THR A 344 -18.77 3.08 12.72
CA THR A 344 -19.14 2.60 11.39
C THR A 344 -17.91 2.16 10.61
N PRO A 345 -17.89 0.92 10.07
CA PRO A 345 -16.76 0.42 9.31
C PRO A 345 -16.40 1.26 8.08
N LYS A 346 -15.11 1.36 7.77
CA LYS A 346 -14.61 2.24 6.70
C LYS A 346 -15.22 1.93 5.33
N LYS A 347 -15.39 0.64 5.00
CA LYS A 347 -16.03 0.19 3.74
C LYS A 347 -17.46 0.73 3.63
N ILE A 348 -18.26 0.54 4.68
CA ILE A 348 -19.66 1.02 4.74
C ILE A 348 -19.72 2.54 4.62
N PHE A 349 -18.85 3.25 5.35
CA PHE A 349 -18.74 4.71 5.26
C PHE A 349 -18.51 5.17 3.81
N THR A 350 -17.56 4.54 3.13
CA THR A 350 -17.19 4.89 1.76
C THR A 350 -18.31 4.56 0.77
N ASP A 351 -18.93 3.39 0.91
CA ASP A 351 -20.03 2.94 0.06
C ASP A 351 -21.23 3.88 0.16
N VAL A 352 -21.69 4.20 1.37
CA VAL A 352 -22.85 5.09 1.57
C VAL A 352 -22.57 6.50 1.04
N LEU A 353 -21.41 7.08 1.34
CA LEU A 353 -21.08 8.41 0.83
C LEU A 353 -20.98 8.43 -0.70
N SER A 354 -20.39 7.40 -1.32
CA SER A 354 -20.32 7.31 -2.80
C SER A 354 -21.70 7.19 -3.47
N ILE A 355 -22.67 6.60 -2.77
CA ILE A 355 -24.06 6.52 -3.21
C ILE A 355 -24.70 7.91 -3.08
N LEU A 356 -24.63 8.53 -1.90
CA LEU A 356 -25.27 9.81 -1.60
C LEU A 356 -24.64 11.00 -2.32
N GLU A 357 -23.39 10.90 -2.77
CA GLU A 357 -22.75 11.91 -3.64
C GLU A 357 -23.53 12.15 -4.94
N LYS A 358 -24.28 11.14 -5.41
CA LYS A 358 -25.13 11.22 -6.61
C LYS A 358 -26.56 11.70 -6.29
N HIS A 359 -26.85 12.07 -5.05
CA HIS A 359 -28.18 12.51 -4.63
C HIS A 359 -28.57 13.82 -5.34
N PRO A 360 -29.84 14.01 -5.75
CA PRO A 360 -30.24 15.22 -6.49
C PRO A 360 -30.23 16.51 -5.64
N ASP A 361 -30.34 16.39 -4.31
CA ASP A 361 -30.30 17.53 -3.39
C ASP A 361 -28.85 17.98 -3.12
N GLU A 362 -28.56 19.25 -3.42
CA GLU A 362 -27.25 19.88 -3.17
C GLU A 362 -26.91 19.99 -1.69
N ASN A 363 -27.90 20.10 -0.79
CA ASN A 363 -27.64 20.09 0.65
C ASN A 363 -27.10 18.74 1.12
N VAL A 364 -27.65 17.64 0.59
CA VAL A 364 -27.15 16.29 0.87
C VAL A 364 -25.73 16.13 0.35
N LYS A 365 -25.43 16.61 -0.86
CA LYS A 365 -24.06 16.58 -1.40
C LYS A 365 -23.07 17.38 -0.54
N ALA A 366 -23.48 18.56 -0.09
CA ALA A 366 -22.66 19.38 0.80
C ALA A 366 -22.36 18.68 2.14
N GLN A 367 -23.34 17.96 2.70
CA GLN A 367 -23.15 17.15 3.91
C GLN A 367 -22.22 15.96 3.67
N VAL A 368 -22.34 15.28 2.52
CA VAL A 368 -21.43 14.19 2.11
C VAL A 368 -19.99 14.71 2.01
N GLU A 369 -19.78 15.87 1.40
CA GLU A 369 -18.44 16.47 1.32
C GLU A 369 -17.91 16.86 2.69
N GLN A 370 -18.75 17.47 3.54
CA GLN A 370 -18.38 17.77 4.92
C GLN A 370 -17.98 16.51 5.71
N SER A 371 -18.68 15.40 5.50
CA SER A 371 -18.33 14.10 6.09
C SER A 371 -16.96 13.60 5.64
N ARG A 372 -16.63 13.72 4.34
CA ARG A 372 -15.30 13.36 3.82
C ARG A 372 -14.20 14.24 4.41
N LEU A 373 -14.44 15.54 4.51
CA LEU A 373 -13.49 16.50 5.09
C LEU A 373 -13.21 16.17 6.57
N ARG A 374 -14.26 15.96 7.38
CA ARG A 374 -14.11 15.58 8.79
C ARG A 374 -13.33 14.28 8.96
N GLU A 375 -13.56 13.29 8.09
CA GLU A 375 -12.80 12.04 8.12
C GLU A 375 -11.32 12.26 7.78
N SER A 376 -11.02 13.14 6.81
CA SER A 376 -9.64 13.52 6.49
C SER A 376 -8.96 14.26 7.64
N GLU A 377 -9.67 15.18 8.30
CA GLU A 377 -9.18 15.90 9.48
C GLU A 377 -8.88 14.96 10.65
N ARG A 378 -9.79 14.02 10.97
CA ARG A 378 -9.57 12.98 11.99
C ARG A 378 -8.32 12.15 11.70
N LEU A 379 -8.11 11.79 10.44
CA LEU A 379 -6.91 11.05 10.04
C LEU A 379 -5.64 11.90 10.27
N LYS A 380 -5.66 13.18 9.91
CA LYS A 380 -4.54 14.11 10.15
C LYS A 380 -4.25 14.27 11.66
N GLU A 381 -5.29 14.43 12.46
CA GLU A 381 -5.18 14.50 13.93
C GLU A 381 -4.57 13.22 14.50
N SER A 382 -5.04 12.06 14.06
CA SER A 382 -4.52 10.75 14.48
C SER A 382 -3.04 10.57 14.10
N LEU A 383 -2.64 11.01 12.89
CA LEU A 383 -1.24 11.00 12.44
C LEU A 383 -0.36 11.92 13.31
N LYS A 384 -0.90 13.07 13.72
CA LYS A 384 -0.21 14.02 14.62
C LYS A 384 -0.09 13.46 16.04
N GLU A 385 -1.14 12.85 16.56
CA GLU A 385 -1.13 12.18 17.88
C GLU A 385 -0.12 11.04 17.93
N LEU A 386 0.02 10.27 16.84
CA LEU A 386 1.06 9.25 16.73
C LEU A 386 2.45 9.85 16.90
N GLU A 387 2.75 10.95 16.21
CA GLU A 387 4.04 11.64 16.33
C GLU A 387 4.28 12.15 17.75
N ILE A 388 3.28 12.81 18.36
CA ILE A 388 3.36 13.33 19.73
C ILE A 388 3.56 12.20 20.75
N SER A 389 2.86 11.08 20.59
CA SER A 389 2.95 9.94 21.51
C SER A 389 4.33 9.30 21.48
N VAL A 390 4.91 9.12 20.28
CA VAL A 390 6.28 8.64 20.12
C VAL A 390 7.28 9.59 20.78
N GLN A 391 7.14 10.90 20.58
CA GLN A 391 7.99 11.90 21.21
C GLN A 391 7.88 11.87 22.74
N ALA A 392 6.66 11.82 23.28
CA ALA A 392 6.41 11.77 24.72
C ALA A 392 7.04 10.52 25.37
N TYR A 393 6.93 9.35 24.74
CA TYR A 393 7.57 8.13 25.24
C TYR A 393 9.09 8.27 25.27
N PHE A 394 9.72 8.82 24.21
CA PHE A 394 11.15 9.05 24.22
C PHE A 394 11.59 10.07 25.26
N ASP A 395 10.82 11.13 25.48
CA ASP A 395 11.14 12.12 26.50
C ASP A 395 11.13 11.51 27.90
N ILE A 396 10.18 10.60 28.20
CA ILE A 396 10.16 9.82 29.45
C ILE A 396 11.40 8.90 29.55
N ILE A 397 11.72 8.17 28.47
CA ILE A 397 12.90 7.27 28.44
C ILE A 397 14.19 8.05 28.72
N PHE A 398 14.39 9.21 28.09
CA PHE A 398 15.63 9.99 28.23
C PHE A 398 15.67 10.89 29.48
N GLN A 399 14.56 11.03 30.22
CA GLN A 399 14.58 11.56 31.58
C GLN A 399 15.00 10.51 32.61
N SER A 400 15.02 9.23 32.25
CA SER A 400 15.34 8.10 33.12
C SER A 400 16.83 7.71 33.03
N LEU A 401 17.30 6.78 33.89
CA LEU A 401 18.66 6.21 33.87
C LEU A 401 19.81 7.22 34.02
N GLY A 402 19.55 8.42 34.56
CA GLY A 402 20.57 9.46 34.71
C GLY A 402 21.10 10.00 33.37
N TYR A 403 20.38 9.79 32.26
CA TYR A 403 20.82 10.19 30.93
C TYR A 403 21.05 11.71 30.81
N ASN A 404 20.20 12.52 31.45
CA ASN A 404 20.39 13.98 31.53
C ASN A 404 21.73 14.35 32.17
N GLN A 405 22.11 13.70 33.27
CA GLN A 405 23.38 13.95 33.95
C GLN A 405 24.58 13.51 33.09
N ILE A 406 24.48 12.36 32.41
CA ILE A 406 25.51 11.92 31.46
C ILE A 406 25.68 12.96 30.35
N ASN A 407 24.58 13.46 29.81
CA ASN A 407 24.61 14.43 28.72
C ASN A 407 25.23 15.77 29.15
N GLU A 408 24.92 16.24 30.37
CA GLU A 408 25.59 17.39 30.99
C GLU A 408 27.11 17.18 31.08
N TYR A 409 27.56 16.03 31.57
CA TYR A 409 28.99 15.72 31.64
C TYR A 409 29.64 15.69 30.26
N LYS A 410 29.02 15.02 29.27
CA LYS A 410 29.53 14.94 27.89
C LYS A 410 29.62 16.33 27.26
N ASN A 411 28.63 17.21 27.48
CA ASN A 411 28.63 18.56 26.93
C ASN A 411 29.77 19.43 27.49
N VAL A 412 30.07 19.31 28.79
CA VAL A 412 31.20 20.02 29.40
C VAL A 412 32.53 19.49 28.85
N VAL A 413 32.70 18.16 28.77
CA VAL A 413 33.91 17.55 28.19
C VAL A 413 34.13 18.02 26.76
N LYS A 414 33.08 17.99 25.92
CA LYS A 414 33.13 18.44 24.52
C LYS A 414 33.45 19.93 24.40
N SER A 415 32.93 20.75 25.32
CA SER A 415 33.22 22.19 25.36
C SER A 415 34.69 22.44 25.71
N ILE A 416 35.24 21.67 26.65
CA ILE A 416 36.67 21.72 26.99
C ILE A 416 37.53 21.29 25.78
N GLU A 417 37.16 20.21 25.09
CA GLU A 417 37.88 19.75 23.88
C GLU A 417 37.87 20.80 22.76
N MET A 418 36.72 21.45 22.52
CA MET A 418 36.63 22.54 21.54
C MET A 418 37.47 23.74 21.97
N THR A 419 37.43 24.10 23.25
CA THR A 419 38.20 25.21 23.81
C THR A 419 39.69 24.94 23.71
N ASP A 420 40.16 23.74 24.09
CA ASP A 420 41.55 23.29 23.93
C ASP A 420 41.99 23.40 22.46
N LYS A 421 41.17 22.92 21.52
CA LYS A 421 41.45 22.99 20.08
C LYS A 421 41.53 24.44 19.55
N GLN A 422 40.75 25.36 20.10
CA GLN A 422 40.81 26.77 19.73
C GLN A 422 42.03 27.48 20.33
N ILE A 423 42.35 27.18 21.59
CA ILE A 423 43.51 27.72 22.31
C ILE A 423 44.82 27.29 21.64
N ARG A 424 44.92 26.04 21.15
CA ARG A 424 46.09 25.55 20.40
C ARG A 424 46.44 26.39 19.16
N LYS A 425 45.50 27.14 18.59
CA LYS A 425 45.80 28.05 17.46
C LYS A 425 46.65 29.27 17.85
N PHE A 426 46.67 29.59 19.14
CA PHE A 426 47.41 30.73 19.71
C PHE A 426 48.56 30.25 20.61
N GLU A 427 48.97 28.99 20.49
CA GLU A 427 49.92 28.33 21.39
C GLU A 427 51.24 29.09 21.52
N ASN A 428 51.74 29.69 20.44
CA ASN A 428 52.98 30.49 20.47
C ASN A 428 52.82 31.76 21.33
N VAL A 429 51.74 32.51 21.14
CA VAL A 429 51.44 33.75 21.88
C VAL A 429 51.17 33.45 23.36
N LEU A 430 50.44 32.37 23.62
CA LEU A 430 50.12 31.93 24.98
C LEU A 430 51.36 31.41 25.71
N ARG A 431 52.26 30.71 25.03
CA ARG A 431 53.52 30.23 25.62
C ARG A 431 54.46 31.39 25.96
N GLU A 432 54.55 32.40 25.09
CA GLU A 432 55.33 33.62 25.35
C GLU A 432 54.79 34.45 26.53
N SER A 433 53.46 34.53 26.67
CA SER A 433 52.81 35.39 27.68
C SER A 433 52.52 34.70 29.01
N LEU A 434 52.23 33.39 29.01
CA LEU A 434 51.84 32.62 30.20
C LEU A 434 52.97 31.75 30.76
N GLY A 435 54.03 31.50 30.01
CA GLY A 435 55.16 30.65 30.44
C GLY A 435 54.66 29.30 30.98
N ASP A 436 55.10 28.95 32.19
CA ASP A 436 54.77 27.68 32.86
C ASP A 436 53.26 27.49 33.15
N LYS A 437 52.49 28.59 33.28
CA LYS A 437 51.05 28.53 33.56
C LYS A 437 50.22 27.96 32.40
N HIS A 438 50.77 27.95 31.18
CA HIS A 438 50.16 27.28 30.05
C HIS A 438 50.12 25.74 30.25
N GLY A 439 51.16 25.17 30.87
CA GLY A 439 51.21 23.74 31.21
C GLY A 439 50.14 23.38 32.24
N GLU A 440 49.97 24.23 33.26
CA GLU A 440 48.94 24.07 34.30
C GLU A 440 47.51 24.09 33.72
N LEU A 441 47.24 24.95 32.73
CA LEU A 441 45.92 25.02 32.07
C LEU A 441 45.55 23.69 31.39
N ASN A 442 46.48 23.10 30.66
CA ASN A 442 46.27 21.80 29.98
C ASN A 442 46.06 20.67 31.00
N GLU A 443 46.79 20.70 32.12
CA GLU A 443 46.64 19.74 33.21
C GLU A 443 45.27 19.86 33.88
N ILE A 444 44.78 21.09 34.09
CA ILE A 444 43.45 21.37 34.64
C ILE A 444 42.36 20.83 33.71
N PHE A 445 42.45 21.09 32.40
CA PHE A 445 41.50 20.55 31.42
C PHE A 445 41.46 19.01 31.44
N HIS A 446 42.62 18.35 31.47
CA HIS A 446 42.70 16.90 31.59
C HIS A 446 42.09 16.39 32.91
N LYS A 447 42.35 17.05 34.04
CA LYS A 447 41.77 16.68 35.34
C LYS A 447 40.25 16.80 35.33
N ILE A 448 39.70 17.89 34.79
CA ILE A 448 38.24 18.08 34.69
C ILE A 448 37.63 16.99 33.81
N GLN A 449 38.20 16.74 32.62
CA GLN A 449 37.75 15.65 31.73
C GLN A 449 37.77 14.29 32.45
N LYS A 450 38.84 13.98 33.18
CA LYS A 450 38.97 12.73 33.93
C LYS A 450 37.90 12.59 35.02
N ILE A 451 37.61 13.65 35.76
CA ILE A 451 36.58 13.65 36.81
C ILE A 451 35.20 13.38 36.20
N LEU A 452 34.84 14.14 35.16
CA LEU A 452 33.53 14.03 34.51
C LEU A 452 33.33 12.67 33.83
N ASN A 453 34.36 12.16 33.14
CA ASN A 453 34.32 10.82 32.55
C ASN A 453 34.21 9.73 33.62
N THR A 454 34.86 9.88 34.77
CA THR A 454 34.71 8.95 35.90
C THR A 454 33.28 8.98 36.45
N ARG A 455 32.69 10.17 36.62
CA ARG A 455 31.30 10.32 37.07
C ARG A 455 30.30 9.73 36.08
N ALA A 456 30.51 9.93 34.77
CA ALA A 456 29.68 9.31 33.74
C ALA A 456 29.77 7.78 33.80
N LYS A 457 30.98 7.21 33.95
CA LYS A 457 31.19 5.75 34.06
C LYS A 457 30.37 5.12 35.19
N VAL A 458 30.25 5.79 36.35
CA VAL A 458 29.41 5.28 37.47
C VAL A 458 27.97 5.05 37.03
N ILE A 459 27.39 5.98 36.25
CA ILE A 459 26.02 5.86 35.76
C ILE A 459 25.92 4.78 34.67
N TYR A 460 26.87 4.74 33.73
CA TYR A 460 26.95 3.71 32.69
C TYR A 460 26.97 2.29 33.27
N PHE A 461 27.68 2.08 34.36
CA PHE A 461 27.86 0.77 34.99
C PHE A 461 26.94 0.51 36.20
N ASP A 462 25.96 1.37 36.47
CA ASP A 462 25.00 1.11 37.55
C ASP A 462 24.12 -0.10 37.22
N THR A 463 24.09 -1.08 38.13
CA THR A 463 23.30 -2.32 38.05
C THR A 463 22.39 -2.48 39.28
N SER A 464 22.13 -1.38 40.00
CA SER A 464 21.25 -1.36 41.18
C SER A 464 19.83 -1.82 40.88
N GLN A 465 19.11 -2.31 41.91
CA GLN A 465 17.71 -2.72 41.78
C GLN A 465 16.80 -1.57 41.29
N LYS A 466 17.15 -0.32 41.60
CA LYS A 466 16.47 0.86 41.06
C LYS A 466 16.60 0.92 39.54
N THR A 467 17.83 0.78 39.03
CA THR A 467 18.12 0.77 37.59
C THR A 467 17.45 -0.41 36.88
N VAL A 468 17.34 -1.58 37.50
CA VAL A 468 16.59 -2.73 36.96
C VAL A 468 15.12 -2.39 36.74
N ARG A 469 14.45 -1.78 37.74
CA ARG A 469 13.04 -1.37 37.61
C ARG A 469 12.85 -0.28 36.55
N GLU A 470 13.79 0.67 36.45
CA GLU A 470 13.76 1.68 35.41
C GLU A 470 13.89 1.06 34.00
N LEU A 471 14.74 0.04 33.84
CA LEU A 471 14.89 -0.70 32.58
C LEU A 471 13.66 -1.53 32.21
N GLU A 472 12.98 -2.16 33.18
CA GLU A 472 11.69 -2.83 32.96
C GLU A 472 10.64 -1.84 32.45
N TYR A 473 10.56 -0.66 33.06
CA TYR A 473 9.65 0.39 32.62
C TYR A 473 10.01 0.89 31.20
N ILE A 474 11.29 1.15 30.93
CA ILE A 474 11.75 1.57 29.58
C ILE A 474 11.43 0.51 28.53
N LEU A 475 11.60 -0.79 28.84
CA LEU A 475 11.23 -1.86 27.92
C LEU A 475 9.74 -1.80 27.56
N SER A 476 8.87 -1.59 28.55
CA SER A 476 7.43 -1.43 28.31
C SER A 476 7.10 -0.23 27.42
N LEU A 477 7.82 0.90 27.57
CA LEU A 477 7.67 2.08 26.72
C LEU A 477 8.16 1.83 25.29
N ILE A 478 9.27 1.10 25.12
CA ILE A 478 9.77 0.72 23.79
C ILE A 478 8.76 -0.20 23.08
N ASP A 479 8.14 -1.12 23.81
CA ASP A 479 7.06 -1.96 23.27
C ASP A 479 5.85 -1.13 22.84
N GLU A 480 5.45 -0.11 23.61
CA GLU A 480 4.41 0.84 23.18
C GLU A 480 4.80 1.62 21.93
N ILE A 481 6.05 2.09 21.82
CA ILE A 481 6.54 2.77 20.62
C ILE A 481 6.44 1.84 19.39
N PHE A 482 6.77 0.55 19.53
CA PHE A 482 6.60 -0.41 18.45
C PHE A 482 5.12 -0.69 18.13
N ARG A 483 4.24 -0.74 19.12
CA ARG A 483 2.78 -0.87 18.88
C ARG A 483 2.22 0.31 18.08
N LEU A 484 2.75 1.52 18.25
CA LEU A 484 2.36 2.68 17.47
C LEU A 484 2.77 2.60 15.99
N LYS A 485 3.76 1.77 15.62
CA LYS A 485 4.23 1.60 14.24
C LYS A 485 3.12 1.15 13.29
N GLU A 486 2.17 0.36 13.80
CA GLU A 486 1.04 -0.16 13.02
C GLU A 486 -0.17 0.80 12.99
N PHE A 487 -0.01 2.02 13.51
CA PHE A 487 -1.09 3.00 13.63
C PHE A 487 -2.20 2.46 14.53
N GLY A 488 -2.02 2.62 15.84
CA GLY A 488 -2.93 2.10 16.86
C GLY A 488 -4.40 2.27 16.47
N LEU A 489 -5.10 1.14 16.30
CA LEU A 489 -6.45 1.00 15.72
C LEU A 489 -7.56 1.79 16.44
N LYS A 490 -7.24 2.53 17.51
CA LYS A 490 -8.22 3.16 18.40
C LYS A 490 -8.76 4.49 17.86
N SER A 491 -8.01 5.18 17.00
CA SER A 491 -8.41 6.49 16.43
C SER A 491 -9.09 6.38 15.07
N LEU A 492 -9.03 5.21 14.44
CA LEU A 492 -9.61 4.96 13.12
C LEU A 492 -10.94 4.21 13.22
N ARG A 493 -11.79 4.40 12.22
CA ARG A 493 -12.98 3.56 12.01
C ARG A 493 -12.58 2.09 11.98
N PRO A 494 -13.42 1.18 12.49
CA PRO A 494 -13.14 -0.24 12.41
C PRO A 494 -13.06 -0.68 10.94
N GLY A 495 -12.19 -1.64 10.69
CA GLY A 495 -11.94 -2.15 9.35
C GLY A 495 -10.86 -3.23 9.40
N SER A 496 -10.89 -4.11 8.40
CA SER A 496 -9.79 -5.01 8.14
C SER A 496 -8.55 -4.21 7.75
N SER A 497 -7.39 -4.85 7.82
CA SER A 497 -6.19 -4.23 7.29
C SER A 497 -6.32 -3.94 5.78
N ALA A 498 -7.14 -4.65 5.02
CA ALA A 498 -7.35 -4.34 3.61
C ALA A 498 -8.15 -3.04 3.39
N ASP A 499 -8.93 -2.58 4.38
CA ASP A 499 -9.80 -1.40 4.24
C ASP A 499 -9.06 -0.06 4.38
N PHE A 500 -7.81 -0.09 4.81
CA PHE A 500 -6.96 1.09 4.88
C PHE A 500 -6.11 1.19 3.62
N GLU A 501 -6.24 2.31 2.91
CA GLU A 501 -5.42 2.63 1.76
C GLU A 501 -3.93 2.40 2.08
N SER A 502 -3.22 1.68 1.20
CA SER A 502 -1.78 1.42 1.34
C SER A 502 -1.00 2.72 1.52
N GLU A 503 -1.47 3.81 0.90
CA GLU A 503 -0.92 5.15 1.05
C GLU A 503 -0.97 5.65 2.51
N VAL A 504 -2.11 5.52 3.20
CA VAL A 504 -2.27 5.97 4.59
C VAL A 504 -1.33 5.21 5.52
N ARG A 505 -1.18 3.89 5.33
CA ARG A 505 -0.20 3.09 6.07
C ARG A 505 1.23 3.51 5.80
N SER A 506 1.55 3.73 4.53
CA SER A 506 2.89 4.16 4.14
C SER A 506 3.22 5.52 4.76
N LYS A 507 2.26 6.44 4.82
CA LYS A 507 2.37 7.75 5.48
C LYS A 507 2.53 7.60 6.99
N ALA A 508 1.69 6.80 7.64
CA ALA A 508 1.81 6.50 9.06
C ALA A 508 3.19 5.92 9.43
N SER A 509 3.65 4.91 8.69
CA SER A 509 4.97 4.31 8.89
C SER A 509 6.10 5.31 8.65
N ALA A 510 5.96 6.18 7.65
CA ALA A 510 6.93 7.24 7.38
C ALA A 510 6.97 8.29 8.50
N ILE A 511 5.82 8.73 9.02
CA ILE A 511 5.71 9.66 10.16
C ILE A 511 6.31 9.02 11.40
N TRP A 512 5.98 7.77 11.69
CA TRP A 512 6.57 7.02 12.80
C TRP A 512 8.10 6.95 12.70
N ARG A 513 8.62 6.57 11.52
CA ARG A 513 10.08 6.55 11.25
C ARG A 513 10.72 7.93 11.36
N SER A 514 10.01 8.98 10.95
CA SER A 514 10.46 10.36 11.09
C SER A 514 10.55 10.76 12.56
N ALA A 515 9.49 10.48 13.34
CA ALA A 515 9.40 10.78 14.76
C ALA A 515 10.55 10.15 15.56
N ILE A 516 10.82 8.86 15.35
CA ILE A 516 11.95 8.19 16.03
C ILE A 516 13.32 8.69 15.53
N SER A 517 13.42 9.19 14.30
CA SER A 517 14.71 9.61 13.71
C SER A 517 15.33 10.85 14.39
N PHE A 518 14.49 11.70 14.99
CA PHE A 518 14.92 12.82 15.83
C PHE A 518 15.74 12.34 17.05
N TYR A 519 15.47 11.12 17.52
CA TYR A 519 16.09 10.54 18.70
C TYR A 519 17.25 9.58 18.38
N LEU A 520 17.59 9.37 17.09
CA LEU A 520 18.61 8.40 16.64
C LEU A 520 19.87 8.40 17.51
N GLY A 521 20.50 9.56 17.72
CA GLY A 521 21.74 9.65 18.51
C GLY A 521 21.55 9.21 19.96
N ARG A 522 20.43 9.58 20.58
CA ARG A 522 20.10 9.21 21.95
C ARG A 522 19.77 7.72 22.09
N ILE A 523 19.09 7.14 21.09
CA ILE A 523 18.82 5.70 21.05
C ILE A 523 20.13 4.91 20.92
N LYS A 524 21.10 5.39 20.11
CA LYS A 524 22.44 4.78 20.04
C LYS A 524 23.12 4.77 21.41
N ASP A 525 23.15 5.93 22.07
CA ASP A 525 23.76 6.06 23.39
C ASP A 525 23.10 5.15 24.44
N LEU A 526 21.77 5.01 24.37
CA LEU A 526 21.01 4.11 25.25
C LEU A 526 21.40 2.65 25.01
N SER A 527 21.46 2.22 23.75
CA SER A 527 21.92 0.86 23.40
C SER A 527 23.34 0.61 23.94
N GLU A 528 24.28 1.53 23.70
CA GLU A 528 25.66 1.43 24.19
C GLU A 528 25.72 1.37 25.73
N MET A 529 24.88 2.16 26.40
CA MET A 529 24.79 2.14 27.86
C MET A 529 24.34 0.77 28.38
N ILE A 530 23.33 0.16 27.75
CA ILE A 530 22.84 -1.16 28.15
C ILE A 530 23.91 -2.23 27.88
N GLN A 531 24.59 -2.18 26.73
CA GLN A 531 25.69 -3.10 26.42
C GLN A 531 26.79 -3.05 27.50
N LYS A 532 27.17 -1.85 27.97
CA LYS A 532 28.13 -1.68 29.08
C LYS A 532 27.64 -2.27 30.40
N LYS A 533 26.34 -2.14 30.71
CA LYS A 533 25.73 -2.77 31.90
C LYS A 533 25.77 -4.29 31.82
N ILE A 534 25.44 -4.84 30.65
CA ILE A 534 25.50 -6.29 30.41
C ILE A 534 26.94 -6.79 30.53
N ALA A 535 27.92 -6.10 29.92
CA ALA A 535 29.32 -6.47 29.98
C ALA A 535 29.86 -6.53 31.42
N LYS A 536 29.44 -5.59 32.28
CA LYS A 536 29.79 -5.62 33.71
C LYS A 536 29.25 -6.87 34.40
N VAL A 537 27.96 -7.19 34.21
CA VAL A 537 27.33 -8.39 34.80
C VAL A 537 27.97 -9.67 34.26
N ALA A 538 28.35 -9.71 32.99
CA ALA A 538 29.03 -10.86 32.40
C ALA A 538 30.45 -11.06 32.98
N PHE A 539 31.17 -9.96 33.20
CA PHE A 539 32.50 -9.97 33.85
C PHE A 539 32.42 -10.43 35.30
N GLU A 540 31.43 -9.96 36.06
CA GLU A 540 31.16 -10.39 37.43
C GLU A 540 30.81 -11.90 37.53
N ASN A 541 30.36 -12.51 36.42
CA ASN A 541 30.00 -13.93 36.32
C ASN A 541 31.04 -14.78 35.55
N GLU A 542 32.28 -14.30 35.39
CA GLU A 542 33.43 -15.02 34.79
C GLU A 542 33.19 -15.62 33.39
N ARG A 543 32.36 -14.99 32.55
CA ARG A 543 32.15 -15.45 31.16
C ARG A 543 33.27 -14.97 30.22
N ASN A 544 34.16 -15.89 29.82
CA ASN A 544 35.13 -15.65 28.75
C ASN A 544 34.46 -15.60 27.36
N ASN A 545 34.91 -14.69 26.49
CA ASN A 545 34.41 -14.41 25.12
C ASN A 545 33.12 -13.56 24.98
N PHE A 546 32.69 -12.88 26.04
CA PHE A 546 31.44 -12.12 26.04
C PHE A 546 31.35 -10.98 24.99
N GLU A 547 32.46 -10.30 24.69
CA GLU A 547 32.49 -9.23 23.68
C GLU A 547 32.22 -9.77 22.26
N LEU A 548 32.73 -10.96 21.93
CA LEU A 548 32.47 -11.63 20.64
C LEU A 548 30.99 -12.03 20.50
N ASP A 549 30.34 -12.40 21.61
CA ASP A 549 28.92 -12.75 21.64
C ASP A 549 28.02 -11.52 21.41
N ILE A 550 28.41 -10.34 21.92
CA ILE A 550 27.69 -9.08 21.65
C ILE A 550 27.80 -8.69 20.18
N ASP A 551 29.01 -8.69 19.61
CA ASP A 551 29.23 -8.30 18.22
C ASP A 551 28.47 -9.22 17.25
N SER A 552 28.53 -10.54 17.49
CA SER A 552 27.75 -11.54 16.76
C SER A 552 26.23 -11.28 16.86
N SER A 553 25.75 -10.94 18.06
CA SER A 553 24.33 -10.60 18.27
C SER A 553 23.92 -9.33 17.50
N ILE A 554 24.78 -8.31 17.43
CA ILE A 554 24.53 -7.09 16.67
C ILE A 554 24.45 -7.39 15.17
N GLU A 555 25.37 -8.20 14.65
CA GLU A 555 25.36 -8.64 13.25
C GLU A 555 24.09 -9.43 12.92
N GLU A 556 23.67 -10.33 13.81
CA GLU A 556 22.44 -11.11 13.65
C GLU A 556 21.19 -10.21 13.67
N ILE A 557 21.10 -9.29 14.63
CA ILE A 557 19.99 -8.32 14.74
C ILE A 557 19.94 -7.45 13.49
N GLU A 558 21.09 -6.93 13.03
CA GLU A 558 21.16 -6.14 11.82
C GLU A 558 20.76 -6.95 10.58
N GLY A 559 21.22 -8.19 10.47
CA GLY A 559 20.87 -9.10 9.38
C GLY A 559 19.37 -9.43 9.36
N ASN A 560 18.79 -9.73 10.52
CA ASN A 560 17.37 -10.01 10.67
C ASN A 560 16.51 -8.77 10.40
N TYR A 561 16.92 -7.60 10.87
CA TYR A 561 16.25 -6.34 10.56
C TYR A 561 16.33 -6.01 9.08
N LYS A 562 17.51 -6.13 8.45
CA LYS A 562 17.66 -5.91 7.01
C LYS A 562 16.77 -6.85 6.20
N LYS A 563 16.65 -8.12 6.59
CA LYS A 563 15.70 -9.06 5.96
C LYS A 563 14.24 -8.62 6.16
N SER A 564 13.87 -8.16 7.36
CA SER A 564 12.48 -7.80 7.66
C SER A 564 11.99 -6.52 6.97
N ILE A 565 12.90 -5.62 6.60
CA ILE A 565 12.60 -4.42 5.81
C ILE A 565 13.12 -4.49 4.36
N ASP A 566 13.46 -5.69 3.89
CA ASP A 566 14.02 -5.97 2.55
C ASP A 566 15.16 -5.02 2.11
N CYS A 567 16.06 -4.73 3.06
CA CYS A 567 17.18 -3.81 2.86
C CYS A 567 18.39 -4.54 2.24
N ASN A 568 18.71 -4.17 1.00
CA ASN A 568 19.84 -4.73 0.23
C ASN A 568 21.16 -3.94 0.41
N LEU A 569 21.23 -3.00 1.35
CA LEU A 569 22.44 -2.20 1.57
C LEU A 569 23.53 -3.03 2.26
N LYS A 570 24.70 -3.11 1.62
CA LYS A 570 25.90 -3.76 2.19
C LYS A 570 26.58 -2.94 3.30
N ILE A 571 26.27 -1.64 3.39
CA ILE A 571 26.79 -0.79 4.46
C ILE A 571 26.13 -1.14 5.80
N ALA A 572 26.87 -0.99 6.89
CA ALA A 572 26.34 -1.17 8.24
C ALA A 572 25.23 -0.15 8.53
N CYS A 573 24.16 -0.57 9.21
CA CYS A 573 23.06 0.32 9.61
C CYS A 573 23.55 1.46 10.52
N ALA A 574 24.67 1.27 11.22
CA ALA A 574 25.31 2.29 12.05
C ALA A 574 25.72 3.56 11.28
N VAL A 575 26.10 3.42 10.01
CA VAL A 575 26.62 4.50 9.13
C VAL A 575 25.59 4.90 8.05
N CYS A 576 24.38 4.34 8.10
CA CYS A 576 23.36 4.57 7.09
C CYS A 576 22.80 6.00 7.13
N SER A 577 22.64 6.62 5.96
CA SER A 577 22.04 7.96 5.80
C SER A 577 20.52 7.98 6.04
N ARG A 578 19.86 6.81 5.99
CA ARG A 578 18.42 6.67 6.27
C ARG A 578 18.18 6.67 7.78
N ARG A 579 18.15 7.87 8.38
CA ARG A 579 18.05 8.07 9.84
C ARG A 579 16.87 7.34 10.49
N GLY A 580 15.70 7.32 9.86
CA GLY A 580 14.52 6.61 10.39
C GLY A 580 14.71 5.10 10.46
N CYS A 581 15.24 4.46 9.41
CA CYS A 581 15.56 3.04 9.41
C CYS A 581 16.68 2.71 10.42
N ALA A 582 17.71 3.57 10.48
CA ALA A 582 18.78 3.40 11.46
C ALA A 582 18.27 3.49 12.90
N ALA A 583 17.34 4.42 13.17
CA ALA A 583 16.72 4.61 14.49
C ALA A 583 15.85 3.41 14.87
N GLU A 584 15.03 2.93 13.94
CA GLU A 584 14.20 1.73 14.13
C GLU A 584 15.06 0.51 14.49
N ARG A 585 16.18 0.31 13.78
CA ARG A 585 17.09 -0.80 14.08
C ARG A 585 17.79 -0.65 15.43
N PHE A 586 18.31 0.55 15.76
CA PHE A 586 18.90 0.79 17.09
C PHE A 586 17.86 0.61 18.21
N LEU A 587 16.60 0.95 17.97
CA LEU A 587 15.52 0.72 18.92
C LEU A 587 15.24 -0.77 19.13
N PHE A 588 15.26 -1.56 18.05
CA PHE A 588 15.13 -3.02 18.13
C PHE A 588 16.29 -3.66 18.89
N GLU A 589 17.52 -3.22 18.60
CA GLU A 589 18.73 -3.62 19.32
C GLU A 589 18.65 -3.27 20.82
N THR A 590 18.23 -2.05 21.14
CA THR A 590 18.02 -1.60 22.52
C THR A 590 17.02 -2.51 23.23
N ARG A 591 15.86 -2.78 22.61
CA ARG A 591 14.83 -3.69 23.14
C ARG A 591 15.39 -5.09 23.45
N PHE A 592 16.14 -5.65 22.51
CA PHE A 592 16.77 -6.97 22.67
C PHE A 592 17.74 -6.99 23.86
N PHE A 593 18.63 -6.02 23.95
CA PHE A 593 19.63 -5.99 25.01
C PHE A 593 19.01 -5.76 26.40
N ILE A 594 17.97 -4.93 26.53
CA ILE A 594 17.26 -4.79 27.81
C ILE A 594 16.65 -6.14 28.23
N SER A 595 15.95 -6.83 27.31
CA SER A 595 15.38 -8.15 27.59
C SER A 595 16.44 -9.13 28.06
N LYS A 596 17.57 -9.22 27.35
CA LYS A 596 18.69 -10.10 27.72
C LYS A 596 19.31 -9.75 29.07
N PHE A 597 19.44 -8.47 29.39
CA PHE A 597 19.93 -8.01 30.67
C PHE A 597 19.00 -8.46 31.82
N LEU A 598 17.70 -8.28 31.66
CA LEU A 598 16.69 -8.68 32.66
C LEU A 598 16.63 -10.20 32.83
N ASP A 599 16.67 -10.96 31.73
CA ASP A 599 16.72 -12.43 31.76
C ASP A 599 17.99 -12.96 32.45
N GLY A 600 19.15 -12.33 32.19
CA GLY A 600 20.41 -12.72 32.83
C GLY A 600 20.38 -12.54 34.35
N LEU A 601 19.71 -11.50 34.84
CA LEU A 601 19.57 -11.22 36.27
C LEU A 601 18.56 -12.13 36.97
N SER A 602 17.52 -12.60 36.28
CA SER A 602 16.56 -13.56 36.84
C SER A 602 17.19 -14.94 37.02
N VAL A 603 18.00 -15.38 36.05
CA VAL A 603 18.77 -16.64 36.12
C VAL A 603 19.84 -16.60 37.22
N ALA A 604 20.54 -15.47 37.38
CA ALA A 604 21.52 -15.29 38.45
C ALA A 604 20.89 -15.34 39.87
N LYS A 605 19.64 -14.86 40.03
CA LYS A 605 18.89 -14.96 41.29
C LYS A 605 18.45 -16.39 41.61
N SER A 606 18.08 -17.19 40.61
CA SER A 606 17.70 -18.59 40.81
C SER A 606 18.89 -19.53 41.06
N ALA A 607 20.11 -19.13 40.68
CA ALA A 607 21.33 -19.90 40.93
C ALA A 607 21.98 -19.59 42.30
N ALA A 608 21.57 -18.48 42.94
CA ALA A 608 22.04 -18.04 44.25
C ALA A 608 21.08 -18.39 45.41
N SER A 609 19.92 -18.99 45.09
CA SER A 609 18.97 -19.61 46.02
C SER A 609 19.11 -21.12 46.00
#